data_AF-A0A4R5YLY8-F1
#
_entry.id   AF-A0A4R5YLY8-F1
#
_cell.length_a   1.000
_cell.length_b   1.000
_cell.length_c   1.000
_cell.angle_alpha   90.00
_cell.angle_beta   90.00
_cell.angle_gamma   90.00
#
_symmetry.space_group_name_H-M   'P 1'
#
loop_
_entity.id
_entity.type
_entity.pdbx_description
1 polymer ?
#
loop_
_entity_poly.entity_id
_entity_poly.type
_entity_poly.pdbx_seq_one_letter_code
_entity_poly.pdbx_strand_id
1 'polypeptide(L)'
;MTAPSVLAAAQTKLLKAKRAYARKLLGLLAEHLHHQHPQAVRLSVYADRCAGDYYLGELLDAGGEAIAFDPDSVVVPLTETDGPFGESITVGPLSRADLLCLALSTHDGPLTKLLSAEPHTGEHYLDLTRARQPVSSV
;
A
#
# COMPACT_ATOMS: atom_id res chain seq x y z
N MET A 1 15.99 4.54 -33.13
CA MET A 1 15.42 3.79 -31.98
C MET A 1 14.93 2.44 -32.49
N THR A 2 15.32 1.34 -31.86
CA THR A 2 14.92 -0.01 -32.28
C THR A 2 13.74 -0.50 -31.43
N ALA A 3 12.88 -1.37 -31.95
CA ALA A 3 11.72 -1.91 -31.23
C ALA A 3 12.06 -2.46 -29.81
N PRO A 4 13.22 -3.14 -29.58
CA PRO A 4 13.63 -3.55 -28.24
C PRO A 4 13.86 -2.39 -27.26
N SER A 5 14.39 -1.26 -27.73
CA SER A 5 14.61 -0.07 -26.89
C SER A 5 13.32 0.63 -26.49
N VAL A 6 12.31 0.60 -27.37
CA VAL A 6 10.98 1.16 -27.09
C VAL A 6 10.24 0.28 -26.09
N LEU A 7 10.29 -1.04 -26.26
CA LEU A 7 9.69 -2.01 -25.33
C LEU A 7 10.29 -1.89 -23.93
N ALA A 8 11.62 -1.83 -23.82
CA ALA A 8 12.30 -1.67 -22.52
C ALA A 8 11.92 -0.36 -21.82
N ALA A 9 11.82 0.75 -22.58
CA ALA A 9 11.37 2.03 -22.05
C ALA A 9 9.90 1.98 -21.59
N ALA A 10 9.02 1.31 -22.34
CA ALA A 10 7.62 1.12 -21.97
C ALA A 10 7.47 0.27 -20.70
N GLN A 11 8.20 -0.84 -20.59
CA GLN A 11 8.23 -1.69 -19.39
C GLN A 11 8.70 -0.91 -18.15
N THR A 12 9.74 -0.09 -18.30
CA THR A 12 10.24 0.76 -17.21
C THR A 12 9.19 1.77 -16.75
N LYS A 13 8.48 2.41 -17.69
CA LYS A 13 7.37 3.33 -17.38
C LYS A 13 6.23 2.61 -16.66
N LEU A 14 5.85 1.42 -17.12
CA LEU A 14 4.81 0.61 -16.49
C LEU A 14 5.17 0.24 -15.05
N LEU A 15 6.41 -0.23 -14.80
CA LEU A 15 6.87 -0.55 -13.45
C LEU A 15 6.87 0.67 -12.52
N LYS A 16 7.22 1.85 -13.05
CA LYS A 16 7.15 3.11 -12.28
C LYS A 16 5.69 3.46 -11.93
N ALA A 17 4.76 3.32 -12.87
CA ALA A 17 3.34 3.59 -12.66
C ALA A 17 2.74 2.62 -11.63
N LYS A 18 3.00 1.31 -11.76
CA LYS A 18 2.59 0.28 -10.80
C LYS A 18 3.06 0.59 -9.37
N ARG A 19 4.34 0.96 -9.22
CA ARG A 19 4.89 1.35 -7.91
C ARG A 19 4.23 2.62 -7.34
N ALA A 20 3.97 3.61 -8.18
CA ALA A 20 3.29 4.84 -7.74
C ALA A 20 1.85 4.54 -7.27
N TYR A 21 1.13 3.70 -8.01
CA TYR A 21 -0.20 3.26 -7.65
C TYR A 21 -0.22 2.48 -6.33
N ALA A 22 0.68 1.51 -6.16
CA ALA A 22 0.83 0.77 -4.90
C ALA A 22 1.07 1.69 -3.69
N ARG A 23 1.95 2.70 -3.83
CA ARG A 23 2.18 3.69 -2.76
C ARG A 23 0.94 4.52 -2.46
N LYS A 24 0.15 4.88 -3.48
CA LYS A 24 -1.10 5.64 -3.30
C LYS A 24 -2.10 4.83 -2.48
N LEU A 25 -2.26 3.54 -2.79
CA LEU A 25 -3.13 2.64 -2.04
C LEU A 25 -2.69 2.50 -0.57
N LEU A 26 -1.39 2.30 -0.32
CA LEU A 26 -0.85 2.27 1.06
C LEU A 26 -1.02 3.61 1.79
N GLY A 27 -0.93 4.72 1.07
CA GLY A 27 -1.19 6.06 1.63
C GLY A 27 -2.64 6.22 2.11
N LEU A 28 -3.61 5.79 1.29
CA LEU A 28 -5.04 5.81 1.66
C LEU A 28 -5.31 4.93 2.88
N LEU A 29 -4.72 3.74 2.92
CA LEU A 29 -4.79 2.85 4.08
C LEU A 29 -4.22 3.54 5.34
N ALA A 30 -3.04 4.15 5.22
CA ALA A 30 -2.38 4.81 6.34
C ALA A 30 -3.17 6.01 6.87
N GLU A 31 -3.71 6.84 5.98
CA GLU A 31 -4.55 7.99 6.33
C GLU A 31 -5.84 7.54 7.05
N HIS A 32 -6.50 6.51 6.53
CA HIS A 32 -7.70 5.97 7.14
C HIS A 32 -7.43 5.40 8.54
N LEU A 33 -6.35 4.63 8.70
CA LEU A 33 -5.94 4.09 10.01
C LEU A 33 -5.55 5.20 10.99
N HIS A 34 -4.87 6.25 10.52
CA HIS A 34 -4.52 7.38 11.37
C HIS A 34 -5.76 8.15 11.84
N HIS A 35 -6.78 8.30 10.99
CA HIS A 35 -8.02 8.97 11.37
C HIS A 35 -8.79 8.20 12.45
N GLN A 36 -8.86 6.87 12.32
CA GLN A 36 -9.55 6.01 13.30
C GLN A 36 -8.73 5.78 14.58
N HIS A 37 -7.41 5.72 14.46
CA HIS A 37 -6.49 5.41 15.55
C HIS A 37 -5.31 6.39 15.54
N PRO A 38 -5.49 7.64 16.01
CA PRO A 38 -4.43 8.68 15.94
C PRO A 38 -3.14 8.33 16.69
N GLN A 39 -3.25 7.46 17.70
CA GLN A 39 -2.14 6.93 18.49
C GLN A 39 -1.33 5.83 17.78
N ALA A 40 -1.85 5.25 16.70
CA ALA A 40 -1.16 4.23 15.94
C ALA A 40 0.03 4.83 15.16
N VAL A 41 1.16 4.14 15.18
CA VAL A 41 2.40 4.56 14.49
C VAL A 41 2.83 3.57 13.42
N ARG A 42 2.46 2.30 13.53
CA ARG A 42 2.77 1.28 12.54
C ARG A 42 1.70 0.21 12.44
N LEU A 43 1.61 -0.39 11.27
CA LEU A 43 0.77 -1.56 10.99
C LEU A 43 1.68 -2.68 10.48
N SER A 44 1.73 -3.80 11.20
CA SER A 44 2.51 -4.97 10.81
C SER A 44 1.92 -5.61 9.55
N VAL A 45 2.80 -6.12 8.69
CA VAL A 45 2.43 -6.82 7.45
C VAL A 45 3.15 -8.17 7.42
N TYR A 46 2.36 -9.24 7.39
CA TYR A 46 2.87 -10.60 7.35
C TYR A 46 2.76 -11.16 5.93
N ALA A 47 3.77 -11.94 5.54
CA ALA A 47 3.72 -12.72 4.32
C ALA A 47 3.50 -14.19 4.69
N ASP A 48 2.42 -14.79 4.19
CA ASP A 48 2.29 -16.23 4.20
C ASP A 48 3.20 -16.79 3.09
N ARG A 49 4.28 -17.43 3.53
CA ARG A 49 5.27 -18.02 2.63
C ARG A 49 4.74 -19.24 1.88
N CYS A 50 3.67 -19.86 2.34
CA CYS A 50 3.05 -21.02 1.71
C CYS A 50 2.05 -20.63 0.63
N ALA A 51 1.25 -19.60 0.88
CA ALA A 51 0.26 -19.11 -0.09
C ALA A 51 0.81 -18.03 -1.03
N GLY A 52 1.90 -17.35 -0.66
CA GLY A 52 2.38 -16.16 -1.35
C GLY A 52 1.51 -14.92 -1.07
N ASP A 53 0.58 -15.04 -0.13
CA ASP A 53 -0.37 -13.99 0.24
C ASP A 53 0.19 -13.10 1.34
N TYR A 54 -0.39 -11.90 1.45
CA TYR A 54 -0.02 -10.91 2.45
C TYR A 54 -1.21 -10.57 3.34
N TYR A 55 -0.93 -10.38 4.62
CA TYR A 55 -1.96 -10.18 5.64
C TYR A 55 -1.64 -8.96 6.51
N LEU A 56 -2.70 -8.29 6.93
CA LEU A 56 -2.62 -7.27 7.97
C LEU A 56 -2.36 -7.93 9.31
N GLY A 57 -1.34 -7.44 10.00
CA GLY A 57 -0.99 -7.82 11.35
C GLY A 57 -1.55 -6.86 12.38
N GLU A 58 -0.79 -6.69 13.45
CA GLU A 58 -1.14 -5.80 14.55
C GLU A 58 -0.97 -4.32 14.17
N LEU A 59 -1.89 -3.49 14.65
CA LEU A 59 -1.78 -2.04 14.65
C LEU A 59 -1.12 -1.64 15.98
N LEU A 60 0.03 -1.00 15.93
CA LEU A 60 0.85 -0.74 17.11
C LEU A 60 0.95 0.76 17.40
N ASP A 61 0.91 1.12 18.68
CA ASP A 61 1.19 2.48 19.14
C ASP A 61 2.71 2.74 19.32
N ALA A 62 3.06 3.94 19.77
CA ALA A 62 4.45 4.33 20.00
C ALA A 62 5.15 3.54 21.12
N GLY A 63 4.39 2.94 22.05
CA GLY A 63 4.90 2.04 23.09
C GLY A 63 5.10 0.62 22.61
N GLY A 64 4.59 0.27 21.42
CA GLY A 64 4.59 -1.08 20.88
C GLY A 64 3.39 -1.91 21.33
N GLU A 65 2.38 -1.29 21.93
CA GLU A 65 1.16 -1.96 22.37
C GLU A 65 0.18 -2.13 21.22
N ALA A 66 -0.49 -3.28 21.18
CA ALA A 66 -1.48 -3.61 20.16
C ALA A 66 -2.79 -2.85 20.37
N ILE A 67 -3.22 -2.17 19.32
CA ILE A 67 -4.50 -1.47 19.23
C ILE A 67 -5.49 -2.39 18.50
N ALA A 68 -6.60 -2.71 19.16
CA ALA A 68 -7.68 -3.46 18.53
C ALA A 68 -8.27 -2.66 17.35
N PHE A 69 -8.29 -3.29 16.17
CA PHE A 69 -8.95 -2.77 14.99
C PHE A 69 -9.53 -3.94 14.18
N ASP A 70 -10.58 -3.67 13.41
CA ASP A 70 -11.21 -4.67 12.54
C ASP A 70 -10.59 -4.60 11.13
N PRO A 71 -9.72 -5.52 10.72
CA PRO A 71 -9.06 -5.44 9.40
C PRO A 71 -10.04 -5.43 8.22
N ASP A 72 -11.29 -5.88 8.42
CA ASP A 72 -12.31 -5.96 7.37
C ASP A 72 -13.26 -4.76 7.35
N SER A 73 -13.13 -3.82 8.29
CA SER A 73 -13.96 -2.61 8.29
C SER A 73 -13.72 -1.82 7.00
N VAL A 74 -14.79 -1.65 6.23
CA VAL A 74 -14.83 -1.34 4.79
C VAL A 74 -14.22 0.01 4.44
N VAL A 75 -13.44 0.07 3.35
CA VAL A 75 -12.84 1.31 2.84
C VAL A 75 -13.46 1.77 1.51
N VAL A 76 -13.89 3.04 1.58
CA VAL A 76 -14.25 4.07 0.60
C VAL A 76 -14.47 3.64 -0.87
N PRO A 77 -15.64 3.94 -1.47
CA PRO A 77 -15.79 3.91 -2.92
C PRO A 77 -14.91 5.00 -3.53
N LEU A 78 -13.92 4.61 -4.35
CA LEU A 78 -13.25 5.59 -5.21
C LEU A 78 -14.28 6.15 -6.24
N THR A 79 -14.02 7.30 -6.81
CA THR A 79 -14.79 7.80 -7.95
C THR A 79 -13.80 7.91 -9.10
N GLU A 80 -14.15 7.33 -10.25
CA GLU A 80 -13.28 7.24 -11.42
C GLU A 80 -12.73 8.63 -11.79
N THR A 81 -11.43 8.70 -12.06
CA THR A 81 -10.85 9.70 -12.95
C THR A 81 -10.10 8.92 -14.02
N ASP A 82 -10.23 9.37 -15.27
CA ASP A 82 -9.61 8.73 -16.43
C ASP A 82 -8.15 8.34 -16.12
N GLY A 83 -7.86 7.05 -16.24
CA GLY A 83 -6.48 6.60 -16.18
C GLY A 83 -5.65 7.27 -17.28
N PRO A 84 -4.31 7.32 -17.17
CA PRO A 84 -3.44 7.90 -18.19
C PRO A 84 -3.51 7.21 -19.58
N PHE A 85 -4.36 6.20 -19.73
CA PHE A 85 -4.64 5.42 -20.94
C PHE A 85 -6.13 5.39 -21.33
N GLY A 86 -7.01 6.18 -20.69
CA GLY A 86 -8.44 6.29 -21.05
C GLY A 86 -9.31 5.10 -20.64
N GLU A 87 -8.85 4.29 -19.67
CA GLU A 87 -9.58 3.11 -19.18
C GLU A 87 -10.30 3.43 -17.87
N SER A 88 -11.56 3.01 -17.78
CA SER A 88 -12.36 2.94 -16.54
C SER A 88 -11.69 1.98 -15.56
N ILE A 89 -11.22 2.49 -14.42
CA ILE A 89 -10.64 1.65 -13.36
C ILE A 89 -11.79 1.21 -12.47
N THR A 90 -12.02 -0.11 -12.36
CA THR A 90 -13.07 -0.70 -11.51
C THR A 90 -13.07 -0.09 -10.12
N VAL A 91 -14.22 0.45 -9.72
CA VAL A 91 -14.39 1.02 -8.39
C VAL A 91 -15.50 0.32 -7.62
N GLY A 92 -15.11 -0.47 -6.63
CA GLY A 92 -16.00 -1.00 -5.59
C GLY A 92 -15.48 -0.62 -4.19
N PRO A 93 -16.27 -0.85 -3.13
CA PRO A 93 -15.74 -0.77 -1.77
C PRO A 93 -14.62 -1.81 -1.62
N LEU A 94 -13.45 -1.40 -1.15
CA LEU A 94 -12.33 -2.28 -0.84
C LEU A 94 -12.15 -2.31 0.67
N SER A 95 -12.01 -3.47 1.30
CA SER A 95 -11.60 -3.51 2.72
C SER A 95 -10.17 -2.99 2.89
N ARG A 96 -9.74 -2.76 4.14
CA ARG A 96 -8.34 -2.42 4.42
C ARG A 96 -7.39 -3.54 3.97
N ALA A 97 -7.81 -4.79 4.16
CA ALA A 97 -7.08 -5.96 3.68
C ALA A 97 -6.99 -5.96 2.15
N ASP A 98 -8.07 -5.68 1.44
CA ASP A 98 -8.07 -5.62 -0.03
C ASP A 98 -7.15 -4.52 -0.56
N LEU A 99 -7.11 -3.35 0.09
CA LEU A 99 -6.19 -2.28 -0.28
C LEU A 99 -4.72 -2.68 -0.13
N LEU A 100 -4.38 -3.40 0.95
CA LEU A 100 -3.04 -3.95 1.13
C LEU A 100 -2.74 -4.98 0.02
N CYS A 101 -3.62 -5.97 -0.17
CA CYS A 101 -3.44 -7.03 -1.16
C CYS A 101 -3.29 -6.46 -2.58
N LEU A 102 -4.09 -5.46 -2.94
CA LEU A 102 -4.02 -4.79 -4.23
C LEU A 102 -2.70 -4.01 -4.40
N ALA A 103 -2.24 -3.31 -3.35
CA ALA A 103 -0.98 -2.59 -3.40
C ALA A 103 0.22 -3.55 -3.59
N LEU A 104 0.22 -4.66 -2.86
CA LEU A 104 1.33 -5.62 -2.88
C LEU A 104 1.36 -6.44 -4.17
N SER A 105 0.20 -6.91 -4.65
CA SER A 105 0.08 -7.62 -5.93
C SER A 105 0.46 -6.73 -7.13
N THR A 106 0.18 -5.42 -7.08
CA THR A 106 0.50 -4.51 -8.20
C THR A 106 2.00 -4.21 -8.32
N HIS A 107 2.76 -4.18 -7.21
CA HIS A 107 4.16 -3.73 -7.23
C HIS A 107 5.15 -4.77 -7.74
N ASP A 108 4.85 -6.06 -7.64
CA ASP A 108 5.63 -7.18 -8.19
C ASP A 108 7.15 -6.98 -8.03
N GLY A 109 7.57 -6.72 -6.79
CA GLY A 109 8.93 -6.31 -6.44
C GLY A 109 9.19 -6.39 -4.94
N PRO A 110 10.43 -6.14 -4.47
CA PRO A 110 10.77 -6.32 -3.06
C PRO A 110 9.94 -5.37 -2.18
N LEU A 111 9.39 -5.93 -1.10
CA LEU A 111 8.52 -5.22 -0.14
C LEU A 111 9.23 -4.03 0.50
N THR A 112 10.55 -4.10 0.68
CA THR A 112 11.39 -3.01 1.20
C THR A 112 11.33 -1.72 0.37
N LYS A 113 10.77 -1.75 -0.85
CA LYS A 113 10.52 -0.55 -1.67
C LYS A 113 9.17 0.13 -1.39
N LEU A 114 8.31 -0.50 -0.60
CA LEU A 114 6.97 -0.04 -0.24
C LEU A 114 6.77 0.05 1.28
N LEU A 115 7.26 -0.95 2.01
CA LEU A 115 7.14 -1.10 3.45
C LEU A 115 8.50 -0.89 4.12
N SER A 116 8.45 -0.42 5.35
CA SER A 116 9.61 -0.43 6.24
C SER A 116 9.89 -1.86 6.69
N ALA A 117 11.12 -2.10 7.15
CA ALA A 117 11.51 -3.37 7.76
C ALA A 117 12.07 -3.08 9.15
N GLU A 118 11.65 -3.87 10.14
CA GLU A 118 12.22 -3.85 11.49
C GLU A 118 13.60 -4.53 11.45
N PRO A 119 14.71 -3.83 11.74
CA PRO A 119 16.06 -4.39 11.58
C PRO A 119 16.33 -5.65 12.41
N HIS A 120 15.64 -5.79 13.55
CA HIS A 120 15.88 -6.87 14.50
C HIS A 120 15.08 -8.14 14.20
N THR A 121 13.84 -8.00 13.75
CA THR A 121 12.93 -9.13 13.48
C THR A 121 12.82 -9.45 11.99
N GLY A 122 13.20 -8.52 11.12
CA GLY A 122 13.00 -8.62 9.67
C GLY A 122 11.53 -8.46 9.25
N GLU A 123 10.64 -8.11 10.18
CA GLU A 123 9.22 -7.92 9.89
C GLU A 123 8.98 -6.66 9.07
N HIS A 124 8.02 -6.73 8.15
CA HIS A 124 7.61 -5.59 7.37
C HIS A 124 6.47 -4.84 8.04
N TYR A 125 6.49 -3.52 7.95
CA TYR A 125 5.41 -2.69 8.47
C TYR A 125 5.16 -1.46 7.61
N LEU A 126 3.89 -1.02 7.61
CA LEU A 126 3.49 0.28 7.09
C LEU A 126 3.67 1.32 8.19
N ASP A 127 4.53 2.31 7.94
CA ASP A 127 4.77 3.44 8.84
C ASP A 127 3.63 4.47 8.71
N LEU A 128 2.83 4.59 9.77
CA LEU A 128 1.67 5.47 9.83
C LEU A 128 2.04 6.89 10.27
N THR A 129 3.24 7.09 10.83
CA THR A 129 3.69 8.43 11.24
C THR A 129 3.86 9.38 10.05
N ARG A 130 4.12 8.82 8.86
CA ARG A 130 4.27 9.56 7.61
C ARG A 130 2.94 10.02 7.02
N ALA A 131 1.82 9.43 7.41
CA ALA A 131 0.49 9.91 7.04
C ALA A 131 0.19 11.30 7.64
N ARG A 132 0.97 11.76 8.63
CA ARG A 132 0.89 13.10 9.20
C ARG A 132 1.37 14.20 8.26
N GLN A 133 2.08 13.85 7.18
CA GLN A 133 2.50 14.84 6.20
C GLN A 133 1.42 14.91 5.11
N PRO A 134 0.73 16.05 4.94
CA PRO A 134 -0.16 16.23 3.81
C PRO A 134 0.66 15.98 2.54
N VAL A 135 0.07 15.22 1.62
CA VAL A 135 0.67 14.95 0.32
C VAL A 135 0.79 16.29 -0.41
N SER A 136 1.92 16.96 -0.24
CA SER A 136 2.23 18.16 -1.02
C SER A 136 2.21 17.76 -2.49
N SER A 137 1.18 18.26 -3.15
CA SER A 137 0.97 18.12 -4.58
C SER A 137 2.03 18.95 -5.28
N VAL A 138 2.96 18.30 -5.98
CA VAL A 138 3.81 18.92 -7.01
C VAL A 138 3.92 17.96 -8.17
#